data_AF-A0AAP4BC40-F1
#
_entry.id   AF-A0AAP4BC40-F1
#
_cell.length_a   1.000
_cell.length_b   1.000
_cell.length_c   1.000
_cell.angle_alpha   90.00
_cell.angle_beta   90.00
_cell.angle_gamma   90.00
#
_symmetry.space_group_name_H-M   'P 1'
#
loop_
_entity.id
_entity.type
_entity.pdbx_description
1 polymer ?
#
loop_
_entity_poly.entity_id
_entity_poly.type
_entity_poly.pdbx_seq_one_letter_code
_entity_poly.pdbx_strand_id
1 'polypeptide(L)'
;MPEVGKWIQCKNCGAEYEIQEAACPYCGAENEREKERIRKEDLREFAREREEITALPKRHLKKRTKIALIALAALLLLTLVLSVAGGISRSLSEKKERNQAEQEKETMEEYYQAKDYESLYEYYVECESYSPSYRKYWEVASAWNWMEFIRETKEALSGPQDEYVYYGISYALSGASSALSVIDEGLDDGVERGNEEVLEGFREEILQFFREDLKLTEEEIEQVIRAGGRNDAVDWDALDRSVMNRLGLTEGDES
;
A
#
# COMPACT_ATOMS: atom_id res chain seq x y z
N MET A 1 8.67 -75.44 35.48
CA MET A 1 8.31 -76.46 36.49
C MET A 1 9.57 -76.75 37.29
N PRO A 2 9.61 -76.50 38.61
CA PRO A 2 10.80 -76.81 39.39
C PRO A 2 11.00 -78.33 39.40
N GLU A 3 12.23 -78.80 39.22
CA GLU A 3 12.59 -80.22 39.26
C GLU A 3 12.57 -80.70 40.72
N VAL A 4 11.38 -80.93 41.27
CA VAL A 4 11.19 -81.44 42.64
C VAL A 4 11.62 -82.92 42.67
N GLY A 5 12.47 -83.28 43.63
CA GLY A 5 12.92 -84.67 43.84
C GLY A 5 14.31 -85.04 43.30
N LYS A 6 15.12 -84.08 42.82
CA LYS A 6 16.54 -84.32 42.53
C LYS A 6 17.42 -83.96 43.72
N TRP A 7 18.19 -84.95 44.18
CA TRP A 7 19.10 -84.85 45.31
C TRP A 7 20.54 -84.67 44.82
N ILE A 8 21.33 -83.92 45.57
CA ILE A 8 22.76 -83.73 45.33
C ILE A 8 23.53 -84.05 46.60
N GLN A 9 24.73 -84.58 46.42
CA GLN A 9 25.64 -84.84 47.52
C GLN A 9 26.49 -83.59 47.81
N CYS A 10 26.56 -83.18 49.07
CA CYS A 10 27.39 -82.08 49.53
C CYS A 10 28.88 -82.44 49.38
N LYS A 11 29.63 -81.63 48.64
CA LYS A 11 31.09 -81.82 48.47
C LYS A 11 31.88 -81.63 49.77
N ASN A 12 31.31 -80.93 50.76
CA ASN A 12 31.99 -80.59 52.01
C ASN A 12 31.75 -81.61 53.13
N CYS A 13 30.52 -82.12 53.28
CA CYS A 13 30.18 -83.07 54.35
C CYS A 13 29.66 -84.44 53.87
N GLY A 14 29.47 -84.61 52.55
CA GLY A 14 29.02 -85.87 51.97
C GLY A 14 27.52 -86.18 52.14
N ALA A 15 26.74 -85.35 52.83
CA ALA A 15 25.30 -85.55 53.00
C ALA A 15 24.53 -85.28 51.70
N GLU A 16 23.49 -86.06 51.43
CA GLU A 16 22.56 -85.82 50.32
C GLU A 16 21.44 -84.86 50.74
N TYR A 17 21.15 -83.88 49.90
CA TYR A 17 20.10 -82.88 50.13
C TYR A 17 19.49 -82.44 48.80
N GLU A 18 18.34 -81.75 48.83
CA GLU A 18 17.65 -81.35 47.61
C GLU A 18 18.41 -80.26 46.83
N ILE A 19 18.44 -80.40 45.49
CA ILE A 19 19.19 -79.50 44.60
C ILE A 19 18.71 -78.05 44.64
N GLN A 20 17.49 -77.78 45.11
CA GLN A 20 16.88 -76.45 45.16
C GLN A 20 17.15 -75.72 46.48
N GLU A 21 17.75 -76.37 47.48
CA GLU A 21 18.15 -75.67 48.70
C GLU A 21 19.36 -74.78 48.44
N ALA A 22 19.33 -73.55 48.97
CA ALA A 22 20.37 -72.56 48.75
C ALA A 22 21.73 -72.94 49.38
N ALA A 23 21.71 -73.79 50.41
CA ALA A 23 22.90 -74.32 51.07
C ALA A 23 22.60 -75.72 51.62
N CYS A 24 23.65 -76.52 51.83
CA CYS A 24 23.52 -77.82 52.47
C CYS A 24 23.01 -77.64 53.91
N PRO A 25 21.88 -78.26 54.30
CA PRO A 25 21.26 -78.06 55.61
C PRO A 25 22.08 -78.66 56.75
N TYR A 26 22.99 -79.58 56.44
CA TYR A 26 23.80 -80.31 57.42
C TYR A 26 25.10 -79.60 57.80
N CYS A 27 25.73 -78.87 56.87
CA CYS A 27 27.01 -78.20 57.14
C CYS A 27 27.05 -76.73 56.70
N GLY A 28 25.95 -76.20 56.16
CA GLY A 28 25.83 -74.81 55.70
C GLY A 28 26.63 -74.47 54.45
N ALA A 29 27.24 -75.45 53.77
CA ALA A 29 28.02 -75.20 52.56
C ALA A 29 27.10 -74.75 51.42
N GLU A 30 27.45 -73.66 50.75
CA GLU A 30 26.62 -73.05 49.71
C GLU A 30 26.37 -74.01 48.54
N ASN A 31 25.13 -74.05 48.04
CA ASN A 31 24.79 -74.80 46.85
C ASN A 31 25.07 -73.94 45.61
N GLU A 32 26.27 -74.08 45.07
CA GLU A 32 26.72 -73.34 43.88
C GLU A 32 25.80 -73.52 42.67
N ARG A 33 25.16 -74.68 42.52
CA ARG A 33 24.28 -74.97 41.37
C ARG A 33 22.99 -74.18 41.43
N GLU A 34 22.34 -74.14 42.59
CA GLU A 34 21.11 -73.37 42.77
C GLU A 34 21.39 -71.87 42.72
N LYS A 35 22.50 -71.43 43.31
CA LYS A 35 22.97 -70.04 43.20
C LYS A 35 23.22 -69.63 41.74
N GLU A 36 23.82 -70.50 40.94
CA GLU A 36 24.01 -70.24 39.52
C GLU A 36 22.68 -70.24 38.74
N ARG A 37 21.74 -71.11 39.11
CA ARG A 37 20.38 -71.15 38.53
C ARG A 37 19.62 -69.85 38.80
N ILE A 38 19.56 -69.41 40.05
CA ILE A 38 18.92 -68.16 40.46
C ILE A 38 19.60 -66.98 39.77
N ARG A 39 20.94 -66.91 39.78
CA ARG A 39 21.68 -65.84 39.07
C ARG A 39 21.34 -65.80 37.58
N LYS A 40 21.21 -66.95 36.91
CA LYS A 40 20.83 -67.02 35.49
C LYS A 40 19.38 -66.58 35.25
N GLU A 41 18.50 -66.86 36.19
CA GLU A 41 17.10 -66.43 36.15
C GLU A 41 16.98 -64.92 36.33
N ASP A 42 17.64 -64.37 37.34
CA ASP A 42 17.73 -62.92 37.58
C ASP A 42 18.28 -62.19 36.35
N LEU A 43 19.37 -62.69 35.76
CA LEU A 43 19.97 -62.10 34.55
C LEU A 43 19.00 -62.11 33.36
N ARG A 44 18.15 -63.12 33.23
CA ARG A 44 17.13 -63.21 32.16
C ARG A 44 15.96 -62.27 32.41
N GLU A 45 15.59 -62.07 33.68
CA GLU A 45 14.56 -61.10 34.05
C GLU A 45 15.05 -59.67 33.80
N PHE A 46 16.26 -59.32 34.27
CA PHE A 46 16.89 -58.04 33.99
C PHE A 46 17.08 -57.78 32.49
N ALA A 47 17.41 -58.80 31.70
CA ALA A 47 17.53 -58.65 30.26
C ALA A 47 16.18 -58.32 29.59
N ARG A 48 15.09 -58.96 30.01
CA ARG A 48 13.73 -58.70 29.51
C ARG A 48 13.24 -57.32 29.91
N GLU A 49 13.43 -56.94 31.18
CA GLU A 49 13.05 -55.63 31.68
C GLU A 49 13.81 -54.51 30.95
N ARG A 50 15.11 -54.70 30.70
CA ARG A 50 15.93 -53.76 29.93
C ARG A 50 15.47 -53.62 28.48
N GLU A 51 15.02 -54.70 27.85
CA GLU A 51 14.51 -54.67 26.49
C GLU A 51 13.17 -53.91 26.41
N GLU A 52 12.27 -54.11 27.39
CA GLU A 52 11.02 -53.36 27.50
C GLU A 52 11.27 -51.86 27.76
N ILE A 53 12.13 -51.53 28.73
CA ILE A 53 12.48 -50.13 29.06
C ILE A 53 13.11 -49.41 27.87
N THR A 54 13.94 -50.08 27.07
CA THR A 54 14.58 -49.47 25.89
C THR A 54 13.66 -49.37 24.67
N ALA A 55 12.61 -50.19 24.58
CA ALA A 55 11.62 -50.15 23.50
C ALA A 55 10.52 -49.09 23.68
N LEU A 56 10.16 -48.77 24.92
CA LEU A 56 9.15 -47.77 25.27
C LEU A 56 9.44 -46.35 24.72
N PRO A 57 10.64 -45.74 24.90
CA PRO A 57 10.90 -44.39 24.41
C PRO A 57 10.89 -44.33 22.88
N LYS A 58 11.38 -45.36 22.17
CA LYS A 58 11.52 -45.35 20.70
C LYS A 58 10.17 -45.32 19.96
N ARG A 59 9.13 -45.96 20.48
CA ARG A 59 7.80 -45.99 19.81
C ARG A 59 7.04 -44.67 19.98
N HIS A 60 7.07 -44.08 21.17
CA HIS A 60 6.41 -42.80 21.44
C HIS A 60 7.17 -41.62 20.83
N LEU A 61 8.50 -41.63 20.82
CA LEU A 61 9.32 -40.63 20.15
C LEU A 61 9.11 -40.65 18.62
N LYS A 62 9.03 -41.83 17.99
CA LYS A 62 8.76 -41.96 16.54
C LYS A 62 7.37 -41.47 16.12
N LYS A 63 6.33 -41.68 16.95
CA LYS A 63 4.98 -41.17 16.67
C LYS A 63 4.91 -39.65 16.85
N ARG A 64 5.49 -39.11 17.93
CA ARG A 64 5.51 -37.66 18.20
C ARG A 64 6.32 -36.89 17.16
N THR A 65 7.47 -37.41 16.74
CA THR A 65 8.28 -36.80 15.66
C THR A 65 7.55 -36.82 14.32
N LYS A 66 6.87 -37.91 13.95
CA LYS A 66 6.04 -37.94 12.73
C LYS A 66 4.91 -36.92 12.77
N ILE A 67 4.18 -36.81 13.89
CA ILE A 67 3.11 -35.82 14.04
C ILE A 67 3.68 -34.40 13.97
N ALA A 68 4.82 -34.13 14.61
CA ALA A 68 5.48 -32.83 14.55
C ALA A 68 5.92 -32.48 13.11
N LEU A 69 6.46 -33.45 12.36
CA LEU A 69 6.83 -33.25 10.96
C LEU A 69 5.61 -33.01 10.06
N ILE A 70 4.51 -33.73 10.27
CA ILE A 70 3.24 -33.51 9.53
C ILE A 70 2.68 -32.12 9.86
N ALA A 71 2.69 -31.71 11.13
CA ALA A 71 2.23 -30.39 11.55
C ALA A 71 3.09 -29.28 10.94
N LEU A 72 4.42 -29.45 10.92
CA LEU A 72 5.33 -28.51 10.29
C LEU A 72 5.10 -28.43 8.78
N ALA A 73 4.94 -29.57 8.10
CA ALA A 73 4.64 -29.61 6.68
C ALA A 73 3.29 -28.96 6.36
N ALA A 74 2.26 -29.18 7.19
CA ALA A 74 0.96 -28.54 7.05
C ALA A 74 1.05 -27.03 7.25
N LEU A 75 1.86 -26.55 8.21
CA LEU A 75 2.09 -25.12 8.43
C LEU A 75 2.82 -24.49 7.23
N LEU A 76 3.84 -25.15 6.69
CA LEU A 76 4.55 -24.69 5.49
C LEU A 76 3.62 -24.65 4.27
N LEU A 77 2.74 -25.64 4.09
CA LEU A 77 1.74 -25.62 3.03
C LEU A 77 0.72 -24.50 3.23
N LEU A 78 0.25 -24.28 4.46
CA LEU A 78 -0.70 -23.21 4.76
C LEU A 78 -0.08 -21.83 4.47
N THR A 79 1.16 -21.60 4.91
CA THR A 79 1.86 -20.33 4.63
C THR A 79 2.05 -20.12 3.14
N LEU A 80 2.44 -21.16 2.38
CA LEU A 80 2.54 -21.08 0.92
C LEU A 80 1.19 -20.73 0.27
N VAL A 81 0.10 -21.38 0.67
CA VAL A 81 -1.25 -21.12 0.14
C VAL A 81 -1.67 -19.67 0.43
N LEU A 82 -1.46 -19.18 1.65
CA LEU A 82 -1.78 -17.81 2.02
C LEU A 82 -0.95 -16.78 1.24
N SER A 83 0.35 -17.04 1.05
CA SER A 83 1.22 -16.16 0.24
C SER A 83 0.79 -16.11 -1.22
N VAL A 84 0.43 -17.25 -1.81
CA VAL A 84 -0.07 -17.30 -3.20
C VAL A 84 -1.42 -16.60 -3.32
N ALA A 85 -2.36 -16.87 -2.41
CA ALA A 85 -3.67 -16.22 -2.41
C ALA A 85 -3.57 -14.70 -2.22
N GLY A 86 -2.70 -14.24 -1.31
CA GLY A 86 -2.42 -12.82 -1.09
C GLY A 86 -1.79 -12.16 -2.32
N GLY A 87 -0.82 -12.83 -2.96
CA GLY A 87 -0.21 -12.35 -4.20
C GLY A 87 -1.19 -12.23 -5.36
N ILE A 88 -2.10 -13.20 -5.53
CA ILE A 88 -3.16 -13.15 -6.54
C ILE A 88 -4.13 -12.01 -6.24
N SER A 89 -4.60 -11.88 -4.99
CA SER A 89 -5.53 -10.81 -4.59
C SER A 89 -4.94 -9.42 -4.84
N ARG A 90 -3.68 -9.21 -4.43
CA ARG A 90 -2.95 -7.97 -4.69
C ARG A 90 -2.80 -7.69 -6.18
N SER A 91 -2.40 -8.70 -6.96
CA SER A 91 -2.25 -8.56 -8.41
C SER A 91 -3.58 -8.22 -9.11
N LEU A 92 -4.70 -8.76 -8.62
CA LEU A 92 -6.04 -8.43 -9.14
C LEU A 92 -6.45 -7.00 -8.77
N SER A 93 -6.19 -6.55 -7.54
CA SER A 93 -6.44 -5.16 -7.13
C SER A 93 -5.61 -4.18 -7.98
N GLU A 94 -4.30 -4.42 -8.11
CA GLU A 94 -3.40 -3.60 -8.92
C GLU A 94 -3.78 -3.59 -10.40
N LYS A 95 -4.36 -4.69 -10.93
CA LYS A 95 -4.92 -4.70 -12.29
C LYS A 95 -6.19 -3.88 -12.39
N LYS A 96 -7.08 -4.00 -11.40
CA LYS A 96 -8.34 -3.24 -11.37
C LYS A 96 -8.04 -1.73 -11.30
N GLU A 97 -7.18 -1.32 -10.38
CA GLU A 97 -6.76 0.09 -10.22
C GLU A 97 -6.13 0.63 -11.50
N ARG A 98 -5.22 -0.13 -12.14
CA ARG A 98 -4.64 0.29 -13.43
C ARG A 98 -5.68 0.40 -14.54
N ASN A 99 -6.61 -0.53 -14.63
CA ASN A 99 -7.66 -0.48 -15.65
C ASN A 99 -8.59 0.71 -15.42
N GLN A 100 -8.92 1.04 -14.16
CA GLN A 100 -9.70 2.22 -13.83
C GLN A 100 -8.95 3.49 -14.20
N ALA A 101 -7.66 3.58 -13.85
CA ALA A 101 -6.86 4.74 -14.19
C ALA A 101 -6.70 4.95 -15.71
N GLU A 102 -6.59 3.87 -16.49
CA GLU A 102 -6.58 3.98 -17.96
C GLU A 102 -7.93 4.42 -18.51
N GLN A 103 -9.05 3.94 -17.96
CA GLN A 103 -10.39 4.39 -18.37
C GLN A 103 -10.64 5.88 -18.05
N GLU A 104 -10.24 6.32 -16.86
CA GLU A 104 -10.32 7.73 -16.45
C GLU A 104 -9.48 8.60 -17.39
N LYS A 105 -8.26 8.16 -17.71
CA LYS A 105 -7.39 8.84 -18.66
C LYS A 105 -7.96 8.88 -20.07
N GLU A 106 -8.54 7.78 -20.58
CA GLU A 106 -9.20 7.75 -21.89
C GLU A 106 -10.36 8.77 -21.93
N THR A 107 -11.16 8.83 -20.87
CA THR A 107 -12.27 9.80 -20.75
C THR A 107 -11.75 11.25 -20.76
N MET A 108 -10.69 11.54 -20.00
CA MET A 108 -10.04 12.85 -20.02
C MET A 108 -9.45 13.21 -21.40
N GLU A 109 -8.87 12.24 -22.10
CA GLU A 109 -8.35 12.46 -23.46
C GLU A 109 -9.49 12.75 -24.45
N GLU A 110 -10.65 12.11 -24.31
CA GLU A 110 -11.83 12.39 -25.14
C GLU A 110 -12.28 13.85 -24.99
N TYR A 111 -12.47 14.33 -23.75
CA TYR A 111 -12.82 15.74 -23.50
C TYR A 111 -11.74 16.70 -23.99
N TYR A 112 -10.46 16.37 -23.75
CA TYR A 112 -9.33 17.16 -24.20
C TYR A 112 -9.30 17.30 -25.74
N GLN A 113 -9.45 16.21 -26.48
CA GLN A 113 -9.47 16.22 -27.94
C GLN A 113 -10.70 16.93 -28.51
N ALA A 114 -11.84 16.84 -27.81
CA ALA A 114 -13.04 17.61 -28.14
C ALA A 114 -12.91 19.11 -27.81
N LYS A 115 -11.84 19.53 -27.13
CA LYS A 115 -11.66 20.87 -26.53
C LYS A 115 -12.78 21.24 -25.55
N ASP A 116 -13.43 20.24 -24.98
CA ASP A 116 -14.47 20.40 -23.97
C ASP A 116 -13.82 20.47 -22.59
N TYR A 117 -13.18 21.61 -22.32
CA TYR A 117 -12.39 21.81 -21.11
C TYR A 117 -13.25 22.02 -19.86
N GLU A 118 -14.52 22.40 -20.02
CA GLU A 118 -15.50 22.47 -18.94
C GLU A 118 -15.75 21.05 -18.39
N SER A 119 -16.20 20.15 -19.26
CA SER A 119 -16.40 18.74 -18.89
C SER A 119 -15.11 18.08 -18.41
N LEU A 120 -13.95 18.44 -18.98
CA LEU A 120 -12.65 17.96 -18.51
C LEU A 120 -12.39 18.36 -17.05
N TYR A 121 -12.66 19.61 -16.69
CA TYR A 121 -12.47 20.11 -15.33
C TYR A 121 -13.44 19.46 -14.35
N GLU A 122 -14.73 19.41 -14.70
CA GLU A 122 -15.74 18.73 -13.88
C GLU A 122 -15.36 17.27 -13.62
N TYR A 123 -14.99 16.54 -14.66
CA TYR A 123 -14.58 15.14 -14.55
C TYR A 123 -13.31 14.97 -13.70
N TYR A 124 -12.32 15.86 -13.88
CA TYR A 124 -11.09 15.83 -13.09
C TYR A 124 -11.36 16.07 -11.59
N VAL A 125 -12.25 17.00 -11.24
CA VAL A 125 -12.61 17.30 -9.84
C VAL A 125 -13.33 16.12 -9.17
N GLU A 126 -14.09 15.34 -9.94
CA GLU A 126 -14.74 14.12 -9.45
C GLU A 126 -13.79 12.92 -9.28
N CYS A 127 -12.59 12.96 -9.87
CA CYS A 127 -11.63 11.87 -9.74
C CYS A 127 -11.13 11.75 -8.28
N GLU A 128 -11.50 10.66 -7.60
CA GLU A 128 -11.12 10.43 -6.19
C GLU A 128 -9.61 10.23 -5.98
N SER A 129 -8.86 9.87 -7.02
CA SER A 129 -7.43 9.56 -6.92
C SER A 129 -6.58 10.32 -7.92
N TYR A 130 -5.56 11.02 -7.42
CA TYR A 130 -4.54 11.64 -8.25
C TYR A 130 -3.60 10.59 -8.84
N SER A 131 -3.43 10.61 -10.17
CA SER A 131 -2.37 9.91 -10.88
C SER A 131 -1.44 10.92 -11.55
N PRO A 132 -0.10 10.73 -11.51
CA PRO A 132 0.84 11.57 -12.27
C PRO A 132 0.54 11.61 -13.78
N SER A 133 -0.08 10.57 -14.33
CA SER A 133 -0.52 10.54 -15.74
C SER A 133 -1.60 11.57 -16.05
N TYR A 134 -2.28 12.13 -15.04
CA TYR A 134 -3.34 13.11 -15.22
C TYR A 134 -2.82 14.54 -15.32
N ARG A 135 -1.51 14.74 -15.10
CA ARG A 135 -0.89 16.08 -15.04
C ARG A 135 -1.21 16.93 -16.27
N LYS A 136 -1.12 16.35 -17.47
CA LYS A 136 -1.49 16.99 -18.75
C LYS A 136 -2.88 17.62 -18.70
N TYR A 137 -3.87 16.85 -18.25
CA TYR A 137 -5.28 17.26 -18.21
C TYR A 137 -5.53 18.25 -17.10
N TRP A 138 -4.90 18.05 -15.94
CA TRP A 138 -5.00 18.95 -14.80
C TRP A 138 -4.51 20.37 -15.14
N GLU A 139 -3.36 20.50 -15.81
CA GLU A 139 -2.79 21.79 -16.20
C GLU A 139 -3.78 22.56 -17.09
N VAL A 140 -4.31 21.90 -18.11
CA VAL A 140 -5.26 22.48 -19.07
C VAL A 140 -6.59 22.82 -18.41
N ALA A 141 -7.18 21.88 -17.67
CA ALA A 141 -8.47 22.06 -17.02
C ALA A 141 -8.41 23.17 -15.95
N SER A 142 -7.35 23.18 -15.14
CA SER A 142 -7.16 24.20 -14.09
C SER A 142 -6.95 25.58 -14.70
N ALA A 143 -6.10 25.70 -15.72
CA ALA A 143 -5.90 26.97 -16.42
C ALA A 143 -7.21 27.48 -17.03
N TRP A 144 -7.95 26.60 -17.73
CA TRP A 144 -9.22 26.95 -18.35
C TRP A 144 -10.28 27.40 -17.33
N ASN A 145 -10.35 26.73 -16.17
CA ASN A 145 -11.26 27.10 -15.08
C ASN A 145 -10.91 28.47 -14.51
N TRP A 146 -9.63 28.76 -14.25
CA TRP A 146 -9.22 30.09 -13.78
C TRP A 146 -9.50 31.21 -14.79
N MET A 147 -9.50 30.89 -16.09
CA MET A 147 -9.88 31.82 -17.15
C MET A 147 -11.39 32.11 -17.21
N GLU A 148 -12.24 31.46 -16.40
CA GLU A 148 -13.68 31.78 -16.31
C GLU A 148 -13.91 33.25 -15.96
N PHE A 149 -13.19 33.78 -14.98
CA PHE A 149 -13.29 35.19 -14.58
C PHE A 149 -12.95 36.16 -15.72
N ILE A 150 -12.03 35.76 -16.61
CA ILE A 150 -11.70 36.54 -17.81
C ILE A 150 -12.87 36.53 -18.79
N ARG A 151 -13.48 35.36 -19.03
CA ARG A 151 -14.63 35.21 -19.93
C ARG A 151 -15.82 36.03 -19.44
N GLU A 152 -16.15 35.93 -18.16
CA GLU A 152 -17.23 36.70 -17.53
C GLU A 152 -16.98 38.21 -17.64
N THR A 153 -15.75 38.65 -17.38
CA THR A 153 -15.40 40.09 -17.47
C THR A 153 -15.42 40.58 -18.92
N LYS A 154 -14.95 39.79 -19.89
CA LYS A 154 -15.06 40.13 -21.33
C LYS A 154 -16.52 40.29 -21.76
N GLU A 155 -17.41 39.40 -21.30
CA GLU A 155 -18.84 39.50 -21.58
C GLU A 155 -19.44 40.76 -20.96
N ALA A 156 -19.13 41.04 -19.69
CA ALA A 156 -19.58 42.24 -18.99
C ALA A 156 -19.10 43.54 -19.67
N LEU A 157 -17.84 43.59 -20.12
CA LEU A 157 -17.28 44.74 -20.83
C LEU A 157 -17.91 44.96 -22.21
N SER A 158 -18.37 43.88 -22.85
CA SER A 158 -19.01 43.92 -24.18
C SER A 158 -20.51 44.19 -24.14
N GLY A 159 -21.15 43.99 -22.98
CA GLY A 159 -22.59 44.16 -22.77
C GLY A 159 -23.03 45.64 -22.68
N PRO A 160 -24.35 45.89 -22.69
CA PRO A 160 -24.90 47.21 -22.40
C PRO A 160 -24.44 47.67 -21.01
N GLN A 161 -23.81 48.84 -20.94
CA GLN A 161 -23.28 49.43 -19.70
C GLN A 161 -24.39 49.94 -18.75
N ASP A 162 -25.64 49.78 -19.18
CA ASP A 162 -26.87 50.28 -18.59
C ASP A 162 -27.38 49.40 -17.44
N GLU A 163 -26.97 48.13 -17.41
CA GLU A 163 -27.43 47.12 -16.46
C GLU A 163 -26.21 46.50 -15.75
N TYR A 164 -26.03 46.90 -14.49
CA TYR A 164 -24.96 46.49 -13.60
C TYR A 164 -24.60 45.01 -13.68
N VAL A 165 -23.36 44.71 -14.07
CA VAL A 165 -22.68 43.45 -13.75
C VAL A 165 -21.18 43.75 -13.53
N TYR A 166 -20.85 44.54 -12.49
CA TYR A 166 -19.46 44.74 -12.08
C TYR A 166 -18.99 43.56 -11.21
N TYR A 167 -18.51 42.49 -11.84
CA TYR A 167 -17.64 41.53 -11.17
C TYR A 167 -16.22 42.07 -11.31
N GLY A 168 -15.65 42.56 -10.20
CA GLY A 168 -14.46 43.41 -10.20
C GLY A 168 -13.34 42.90 -11.11
N ILE A 169 -12.76 43.80 -11.90
CA ILE A 169 -11.59 43.54 -12.75
C ILE A 169 -10.47 42.89 -11.93
N SER A 170 -10.36 43.23 -10.63
CA SER A 170 -9.52 42.56 -9.66
C SER A 170 -9.66 41.02 -9.64
N TYR A 171 -10.88 40.47 -9.74
CA TYR A 171 -11.11 39.03 -9.81
C TYR A 171 -10.60 38.44 -11.13
N ALA A 172 -10.86 39.11 -12.26
CA ALA A 172 -10.32 38.68 -13.55
C ALA A 172 -8.79 38.69 -13.55
N LEU A 173 -8.18 39.72 -12.98
CA LEU A 173 -6.72 39.83 -12.85
C LEU A 173 -6.14 38.75 -11.94
N SER A 174 -6.77 38.47 -10.80
CA SER A 174 -6.34 37.41 -9.87
C SER A 174 -6.52 36.01 -10.46
N GLY A 175 -7.64 35.75 -11.13
CA GLY A 175 -7.90 34.52 -11.87
C GLY A 175 -6.90 34.31 -13.00
N ALA A 176 -6.68 35.34 -13.82
CA ALA A 176 -5.67 35.32 -14.88
C ALA A 176 -4.25 35.08 -14.34
N SER A 177 -3.90 35.70 -13.22
CA SER A 177 -2.63 35.45 -12.54
C SER A 177 -2.48 34.00 -12.08
N SER A 178 -3.55 33.40 -11.56
CA SER A 178 -3.58 31.99 -11.15
C SER A 178 -3.46 31.05 -12.36
N ALA A 179 -4.17 31.35 -13.44
CA ALA A 179 -4.07 30.61 -14.70
C ALA A 179 -2.63 30.65 -15.26
N LEU A 180 -2.03 31.85 -15.32
CA LEU A 180 -0.66 32.03 -15.80
C LEU A 180 0.36 31.29 -14.94
N SER A 181 0.17 31.20 -13.62
CA SER A 181 1.04 30.41 -12.76
C SER A 181 1.02 28.91 -13.12
N VAL A 182 -0.15 28.35 -13.41
CA VAL A 182 -0.29 26.94 -13.83
C VAL A 182 0.29 26.73 -15.23
N ILE A 183 0.00 27.65 -16.14
CA ILE A 183 0.48 27.62 -17.53
C ILE A 183 2.00 27.70 -17.59
N ASP A 184 2.59 28.71 -16.96
CA ASP A 184 4.04 28.94 -16.98
C ASP A 184 4.77 27.78 -16.28
N GLU A 185 4.23 27.22 -15.17
CA GLU A 185 4.78 26.00 -14.56
C GLU A 185 4.76 24.81 -15.53
N GLY A 186 3.66 24.61 -16.26
CA GLY A 186 3.54 23.52 -17.23
C GLY A 186 4.45 23.69 -18.45
N LEU A 187 4.65 24.92 -18.94
CA LEU A 187 5.52 25.21 -20.09
C LEU A 187 7.01 25.15 -19.73
N ASP A 188 7.39 25.54 -18.51
CA ASP A 188 8.80 25.68 -18.10
C ASP A 188 9.35 24.45 -17.36
N ASP A 189 8.57 23.40 -17.11
CA ASP A 189 9.03 22.23 -16.34
C ASP A 189 9.95 21.27 -17.12
N GLY A 190 10.13 21.49 -18.42
CA GLY A 190 11.00 20.72 -19.29
C GLY A 190 10.48 19.33 -19.65
N VAL A 191 9.19 19.04 -19.46
CA VAL A 191 8.55 17.76 -19.78
C VAL A 191 7.50 17.96 -20.87
N GLU A 192 7.76 17.41 -22.06
CA GLU A 192 6.79 17.41 -23.15
C GLU A 192 5.64 16.42 -22.87
N ARG A 193 4.43 16.94 -22.65
CA ARG A 193 3.20 16.18 -22.40
C ARG A 193 2.19 16.27 -23.54
N GLY A 194 2.42 17.13 -24.52
CA GLY A 194 1.54 17.33 -25.67
C GLY A 194 0.34 18.22 -25.35
N ASN A 195 0.43 19.05 -24.32
CA ASN A 195 -0.53 20.12 -24.00
C ASN A 195 0.03 21.53 -24.19
N GLU A 196 1.30 21.65 -24.58
CA GLU A 196 2.05 22.91 -24.66
C GLU A 196 1.37 23.91 -25.61
N GLU A 197 0.94 23.45 -26.79
CA GLU A 197 0.24 24.31 -27.76
C GLU A 197 -1.07 24.88 -27.18
N VAL A 198 -1.80 24.10 -26.38
CA VAL A 198 -3.03 24.56 -25.72
C VAL A 198 -2.70 25.57 -24.62
N LEU A 199 -1.67 25.29 -23.82
CA LEU A 199 -1.22 26.19 -22.76
C LEU A 199 -0.69 27.52 -23.32
N GLU A 200 0.10 27.48 -24.41
CA GLU A 200 0.55 28.67 -25.13
C GLU A 200 -0.63 29.48 -25.67
N GLY A 201 -1.64 28.82 -26.26
CA GLY A 201 -2.85 29.49 -26.73
C GLY A 201 -3.62 30.18 -25.60
N PHE A 202 -3.78 29.53 -24.45
CA PHE A 202 -4.37 30.15 -23.26
C PHE A 202 -3.54 31.34 -22.77
N ARG A 203 -2.21 31.19 -22.73
CA ARG A 203 -1.29 32.27 -22.36
C ARG A 203 -1.46 33.49 -23.25
N GLU A 204 -1.52 33.27 -24.56
CA GLU A 204 -1.72 34.33 -25.55
C GLU A 204 -3.06 35.02 -25.35
N GLU A 205 -4.14 34.26 -25.13
CA GLU A 205 -5.47 34.81 -24.87
C GLU A 205 -5.49 35.72 -23.63
N ILE A 206 -4.85 35.29 -22.54
CA ILE A 206 -4.76 36.07 -21.30
C ILE A 206 -3.97 37.37 -21.54
N LEU A 207 -2.84 37.29 -22.23
CA LEU A 207 -2.02 38.47 -22.51
C LEU A 207 -2.69 39.41 -23.50
N GLN A 208 -3.47 38.89 -24.45
CA GLN A 208 -4.30 39.69 -25.34
C GLN A 208 -5.38 40.42 -24.53
N PHE A 209 -6.08 39.74 -23.63
CA PHE A 209 -7.06 40.36 -22.74
C PHE A 209 -6.47 41.52 -21.93
N PHE A 210 -5.30 41.32 -21.34
CA PHE A 210 -4.61 42.38 -20.60
C PHE A 210 -4.30 43.61 -21.46
N ARG A 211 -3.77 43.41 -22.67
CA ARG A 211 -3.33 44.51 -23.55
C ARG A 211 -4.47 45.17 -24.31
N GLU A 212 -5.43 44.38 -24.77
CA GLU A 212 -6.47 44.82 -25.69
C GLU A 212 -7.77 45.20 -24.98
N ASP A 213 -8.21 44.43 -23.99
CA ASP A 213 -9.47 44.69 -23.31
C ASP A 213 -9.25 45.59 -22.09
N LEU A 214 -8.26 45.28 -21.24
CA LEU A 214 -7.97 46.05 -20.02
C LEU A 214 -6.97 47.19 -20.21
N LYS A 215 -6.28 47.22 -21.36
CA LYS A 215 -5.27 48.23 -21.70
C LYS A 215 -4.19 48.39 -20.62
N LEU A 216 -3.75 47.29 -19.99
CA LEU A 216 -2.68 47.29 -19.00
C LEU A 216 -1.34 47.75 -19.59
N THR A 217 -0.51 48.41 -18.78
CA THR A 217 0.89 48.66 -19.14
C THR A 217 1.72 47.38 -18.97
N GLU A 218 2.89 47.30 -19.60
CA GLU A 218 3.76 46.13 -19.44
C GLU A 218 4.22 45.97 -17.97
N GLU A 219 4.42 47.06 -17.23
CA GLU A 219 4.73 46.99 -15.79
C GLU A 219 3.56 46.46 -14.95
N GLU A 220 2.32 46.79 -15.31
CA GLU A 220 1.13 46.23 -14.67
C GLU A 220 1.00 44.73 -15.00
N ILE A 221 1.22 44.34 -16.26
CA ILE A 221 1.20 42.92 -16.69
C ILE A 221 2.26 42.11 -15.92
N GLU A 222 3.49 42.61 -15.81
CA GLU A 222 4.55 41.93 -15.05
C GLU A 222 4.22 41.79 -13.56
N GLN A 223 3.51 42.77 -12.97
CA GLN A 223 3.06 42.68 -11.58
C GLN A 223 2.02 41.56 -11.43
N VAL A 224 1.05 41.50 -12.34
CA VAL A 224 0.01 40.45 -12.34
C VAL A 224 0.64 39.07 -12.52
N ILE A 225 1.58 38.89 -13.46
CA ILE A 225 2.30 37.62 -13.65
C ILE A 225 3.05 37.23 -12.37
N ARG A 226 3.80 38.15 -11.77
CA ARG A 226 4.60 37.90 -10.54
C ARG A 226 3.75 37.58 -9.31
N ALA A 227 2.49 38.01 -9.29
CA ALA A 227 1.61 37.74 -8.18
C ALA A 227 1.31 36.24 -8.03
N GLY A 228 1.16 35.52 -9.14
CA GLY A 228 0.84 34.08 -9.17
C GLY A 228 -0.44 33.74 -8.38
N GLY A 229 -1.49 34.57 -8.52
CA GLY A 229 -2.77 34.40 -7.82
C GLY A 229 -2.77 34.78 -6.33
N ARG A 230 -1.66 35.29 -5.78
CA ARG A 230 -1.58 35.65 -4.36
C ARG A 230 -2.24 37.01 -4.10
N ASN A 231 -3.26 37.01 -3.25
CA ASN A 231 -4.03 38.22 -2.90
C ASN A 231 -3.20 39.32 -2.23
N ASP A 232 -2.10 38.98 -1.56
CA ASP A 232 -1.23 39.93 -0.85
C ASP A 232 -0.02 40.41 -1.65
N ALA A 233 0.20 39.87 -2.86
CA ALA A 233 1.37 40.17 -3.67
C ALA A 233 1.24 41.50 -4.44
N VAL A 234 0.01 41.93 -4.73
CA VAL A 234 -0.31 43.14 -5.49
C VAL A 234 -1.54 43.80 -4.88
N ASP A 235 -1.60 45.13 -4.93
CA ASP A 235 -2.82 45.88 -4.60
C ASP A 235 -3.81 45.76 -5.76
N TRP A 236 -4.59 44.68 -5.74
CA TRP A 236 -5.58 44.36 -6.78
C TRP A 236 -6.63 45.47 -6.93
N ASP A 237 -7.03 46.09 -5.83
CA ASP A 237 -8.01 47.19 -5.84
C ASP A 237 -7.43 48.46 -6.50
N ALA A 238 -6.13 48.71 -6.34
CA ALA A 238 -5.48 49.80 -7.05
C ALA A 238 -5.38 49.55 -8.55
N LEU A 239 -5.06 48.31 -8.97
CA LEU A 239 -5.08 47.93 -10.39
C LEU A 239 -6.48 48.05 -10.98
N ASP A 240 -7.48 47.54 -10.27
CA ASP A 240 -8.89 47.61 -10.61
C ASP A 240 -9.34 49.05 -10.86
N ARG A 241 -9.11 49.96 -9.91
CA ARG A 241 -9.37 51.40 -10.09
C ARG A 241 -8.59 52.02 -11.26
N SER A 242 -7.34 51.61 -11.47
CA SER A 242 -6.51 52.08 -12.60
C SER A 242 -7.16 51.71 -13.93
N VAL A 243 -7.61 50.46 -14.07
CA VAL A 243 -8.28 49.95 -15.27
C VAL A 243 -9.64 50.61 -15.45
N MET A 244 -10.46 50.70 -14.40
CA MET A 244 -11.77 51.37 -14.46
C MET A 244 -11.66 52.80 -14.97
N ASN A 245 -10.73 53.59 -14.41
CA ASN A 245 -10.47 54.95 -14.87
C ASN A 245 -10.02 55.01 -16.33
N ARG A 246 -9.20 54.05 -16.78
CA ARG A 246 -8.68 53.98 -18.14
C ARG A 246 -9.75 53.63 -19.16
N LEU A 247 -10.70 52.77 -18.78
CA LEU A 247 -11.83 52.35 -19.60
C LEU A 247 -13.03 53.32 -19.51
N GLY A 248 -12.97 54.32 -18.62
CA GLY A 248 -14.06 55.28 -18.40
C GLY A 248 -15.26 54.67 -17.68
N LEU A 249 -15.03 53.62 -16.91
CA LEU A 249 -16.04 52.92 -16.12
C LEU A 249 -16.14 53.58 -14.73
N THR A 250 -17.33 53.66 -14.18
CA THR A 250 -17.58 54.20 -12.83
C THR A 250 -17.90 53.06 -11.88
N GLU A 251 -17.33 53.09 -10.67
CA GLU A 251 -17.81 52.26 -9.57
C GLU A 251 -19.30 52.53 -9.39
N GLY A 252 -20.08 51.46 -9.37
CA GLY A 252 -21.48 51.58 -9.07
C GLY A 252 -21.69 51.96 -7.61
N ASP A 253 -22.51 52.96 -7.32
CA ASP A 253 -22.92 53.29 -5.95
C ASP A 253 -23.50 52.02 -5.30
N GLU A 254 -22.84 51.51 -4.26
CA GLU A 254 -23.36 50.43 -3.43
C GLU A 254 -24.72 50.85 -2.85
N SER A 255 -25.81 50.32 -3.41
CA SER A 255 -27.18 50.50 -2.89
C SER A 255 -27.65 49.29 -2.10
#